data_AF-A0A829YI94-F1
#
_entry.id   AF-A0A829YI94-F1
#
_cell.length_a   1.000
_cell.length_b   1.000
_cell.length_c   1.000
_cell.angle_alpha   90.00
_cell.angle_beta   90.00
_cell.angle_gamma   90.00
#
_symmetry.space_group_name_H-M   'P 1'
#
loop_
_entity.id
_entity.type
_entity.pdbx_description
1 polymer ?
#
loop_
_entity_poly.entity_id
_entity_poly.type
_entity_poly.pdbx_seq_one_letter_code
_entity_poly.pdbx_strand_id
1 'polypeptide(L)'
;MPVRFSLFALVFVGVLSGCARSPQASTPPSSSGPKTHVVCPTQALAPDCAFSGGSGIQAAIDAATDGDTIRIRPGTYTPAGVRDVPYKIHTIRGFVVVDGKRLILIGEPGAVLDGSAGPRTTGLVIHRANVDVQGLTFTGFKFDVEEDEIYEGHGIFAIDSRVRVRDVTIEKYQKMGLTGRGNTDIDAQNLRVLDGHVAIWLDEHAHLRLTNALIRGNDSAGIAAYNNASAHVANSVFDRNLDDGLYGEQDATIYATNSIFLNNKPYVARATENSRIWVGYSALFGNEGGLFAKDAAVVRKGANVIEQDPKLDAEYRAQAGSPLEGKGDPEFGVPTGSPSRIGLP
;
A
#
# COMPACT_ATOMS: atom_id res chain seq x y z
N MET A 1 30.53 59.99 -7.54
CA MET A 1 30.31 61.31 -6.92
C MET A 1 29.64 62.19 -7.98
N PRO A 2 28.53 62.90 -7.73
CA PRO A 2 28.27 63.72 -6.54
C PRO A 2 26.99 63.39 -5.76
N VAL A 3 26.92 64.03 -4.59
CA VAL A 3 25.92 63.98 -3.52
C VAL A 3 24.78 64.95 -3.82
N ARG A 4 23.53 64.61 -3.47
CA ARG A 4 22.49 65.59 -3.10
C ARG A 4 21.67 65.13 -1.91
N PHE A 5 21.38 66.14 -1.09
CA PHE A 5 20.87 66.15 0.28
C PHE A 5 19.33 66.20 0.37
N SER A 6 18.85 65.77 1.55
CA SER A 6 17.66 66.26 2.30
C SER A 6 16.25 65.88 1.83
N LEU A 7 15.44 65.29 2.71
CA LEU A 7 14.62 66.03 3.70
C LEU A 7 14.00 65.05 4.71
N PHE A 8 14.18 65.32 6.01
CA PHE A 8 13.48 64.63 7.10
C PHE A 8 12.07 65.20 7.24
N ALA A 9 11.05 64.32 7.27
CA ALA A 9 9.71 64.66 7.75
C ALA A 9 9.43 63.87 9.03
N LEU A 10 9.34 64.60 10.14
CA LEU A 10 8.98 64.09 11.46
C LEU A 10 7.45 63.89 11.48
N VAL A 11 6.98 62.65 11.63
CA VAL A 11 5.56 62.35 11.86
C VAL A 11 5.37 62.08 13.35
N PHE A 12 4.61 62.96 14.01
CA PHE A 12 4.09 62.73 15.36
C PHE A 12 2.98 61.68 15.31
N VAL A 13 3.20 60.53 15.97
CA VAL A 13 2.15 59.53 16.22
C VAL A 13 1.67 59.72 17.66
N GLY A 14 0.41 60.12 17.80
CA GLY A 14 -0.29 60.22 19.07
C GLY A 14 -0.62 58.83 19.63
N VAL A 15 -0.24 58.59 20.88
CA VAL A 15 -0.59 57.38 21.62
C VAL A 15 -1.99 57.56 22.23
N LEU A 16 -3.00 56.94 21.62
CA LEU A 16 -4.31 56.77 22.24
C LEU A 16 -4.30 55.48 23.09
N SER A 17 -4.28 55.65 24.42
CA SER A 17 -4.52 54.57 25.38
C SER A 17 -5.99 54.15 25.36
N GLY A 18 -6.30 53.12 24.57
CA GLY A 18 -7.56 52.39 24.66
C GLY A 18 -7.42 51.24 25.65
N CYS A 19 -8.28 51.21 26.69
CA CYS A 19 -8.41 50.08 27.59
C CYS A 19 -8.95 48.86 26.83
N ALA A 20 -8.05 47.99 26.35
CA ALA A 20 -8.43 46.72 25.74
C ALA A 20 -8.92 45.75 26.82
N ARG A 21 -10.20 45.36 26.73
CA ARG A 21 -10.74 44.23 27.50
C ARG A 21 -9.92 42.98 27.16
N SER A 22 -9.39 42.33 28.18
CA SER A 22 -8.70 41.05 28.06
C SER A 22 -9.60 40.04 27.31
N PRO A 23 -9.11 39.40 26.23
CA PRO A 23 -9.85 38.34 25.57
C PRO A 23 -10.05 37.20 26.58
N GLN A 24 -11.32 36.90 26.85
CA GLN A 24 -11.75 35.80 27.68
C GLN A 24 -11.27 34.52 27.00
N ALA A 25 -10.33 33.80 27.63
CA ALA A 25 -9.79 32.56 27.12
C ALA A 25 -10.92 31.57 26.90
N SER A 26 -11.28 31.34 25.65
CA SER A 26 -12.24 30.32 25.24
C SER A 26 -11.61 28.96 25.58
N THR A 27 -12.21 28.26 26.55
CA THR A 27 -11.87 26.89 26.89
C THR A 27 -11.82 26.06 25.61
N PRO A 28 -10.71 25.38 25.27
CA PRO A 28 -10.65 24.54 24.08
C PRO A 28 -11.76 23.48 24.19
N PRO A 29 -12.51 23.22 23.10
CA PRO A 29 -13.53 22.20 23.12
C PRO A 29 -12.89 20.89 23.56
N SER A 30 -13.48 20.28 24.60
CA SER A 30 -13.17 18.93 25.05
C SER A 30 -13.18 18.02 23.83
N SER A 31 -12.00 17.59 23.37
CA SER A 31 -11.91 16.58 22.32
C SER A 31 -12.47 15.29 22.91
N SER A 32 -13.72 14.97 22.59
CA SER A 32 -14.25 13.62 22.79
C SER A 32 -13.25 12.67 22.14
N GLY A 33 -12.78 11.66 22.89
CA GLY A 33 -11.79 10.71 22.39
C GLY A 33 -12.21 10.00 21.09
N PRO A 34 -11.33 9.14 20.54
CA PRO A 34 -11.55 8.43 19.29
C PRO A 34 -12.96 7.81 19.20
N LYS A 35 -13.66 8.06 18.09
CA LYS A 35 -14.99 7.54 17.80
C LYS A 35 -14.94 6.40 16.79
N THR A 36 -15.99 5.58 16.78
CA THR A 36 -16.22 4.59 15.74
C THR A 36 -17.41 4.99 14.89
N HIS A 37 -17.19 5.10 13.58
CA HIS A 37 -18.22 5.35 12.57
C HIS A 37 -18.55 4.02 11.89
N VAL A 38 -19.77 3.52 12.07
CA VAL A 38 -20.21 2.22 11.52
C VAL A 38 -20.89 2.44 10.17
N VAL A 39 -20.44 1.71 9.15
CA VAL A 39 -20.94 1.78 7.78
C VAL A 39 -21.52 0.42 7.38
N CYS A 40 -22.74 0.42 6.83
CA CYS A 40 -23.44 -0.80 6.44
C CYS A 40 -23.76 -0.82 4.94
N PRO A 41 -23.92 -1.99 4.30
CA PRO A 41 -24.26 -2.03 2.89
C PRO A 41 -25.68 -1.49 2.68
N THR A 42 -26.00 -0.98 1.49
CA THR A 42 -27.29 -0.32 1.18
C THR A 42 -28.51 -1.18 1.55
N GLN A 43 -28.38 -2.50 1.44
CA GLN A 43 -29.47 -3.46 1.67
C GLN A 43 -29.58 -3.94 3.13
N ALA A 44 -28.62 -3.61 4.01
CA ALA A 44 -28.64 -4.03 5.42
C ALA A 44 -28.58 -2.81 6.35
N LEU A 45 -29.75 -2.26 6.67
CA LEU A 45 -29.88 -1.18 7.65
C LEU A 45 -29.94 -1.78 9.06
N ALA A 46 -28.78 -1.96 9.69
CA ALA A 46 -28.75 -2.24 11.12
C ALA A 46 -28.94 -0.93 11.93
N PRO A 47 -29.55 -0.96 13.12
CA PRO A 47 -29.84 0.25 13.90
C PRO A 47 -28.60 1.04 14.35
N ASP A 48 -27.43 0.40 14.39
CA ASP A 48 -26.15 0.99 14.80
C ASP A 48 -25.37 1.62 13.63
N CYS A 49 -25.87 1.51 12.39
CA CYS A 49 -25.22 2.08 11.22
C CYS A 49 -25.43 3.60 11.17
N ALA A 50 -24.36 4.37 11.31
CA ALA A 50 -24.40 5.82 11.10
C ALA A 50 -24.37 6.20 9.60
N PHE A 51 -23.86 5.30 8.76
CA PHE A 51 -23.70 5.49 7.32
C PHE A 51 -24.10 4.24 6.54
N SER A 52 -24.53 4.40 5.29
CA SER A 52 -24.98 3.28 4.45
C SER A 52 -24.53 3.37 2.99
N GLY A 53 -24.32 2.20 2.37
CA GLY A 53 -23.90 2.05 0.98
C GLY A 53 -22.45 2.45 0.72
N GLY A 54 -22.03 2.36 -0.55
CA GLY A 54 -20.67 2.71 -0.95
C GLY A 54 -20.31 4.17 -0.68
N SER A 55 -21.24 5.10 -0.94
CA SER A 55 -21.07 6.52 -0.58
C SER A 55 -20.99 6.74 0.94
N GLY A 56 -21.59 5.84 1.74
CA GLY A 56 -21.53 5.87 3.19
C GLY A 56 -20.11 5.72 3.75
N ILE A 57 -19.23 4.98 3.07
CA ILE A 57 -17.82 4.85 3.51
C ILE A 57 -17.13 6.22 3.45
N GLN A 58 -17.27 6.92 2.32
CA GLN A 58 -16.67 8.24 2.16
C GLN A 58 -17.30 9.26 3.12
N ALA A 59 -18.62 9.23 3.31
CA ALA A 59 -19.30 10.10 4.26
C ALA A 59 -18.81 9.88 5.72
N ALA A 60 -18.54 8.64 6.10
CA ALA A 60 -17.96 8.31 7.40
C ALA A 60 -16.54 8.89 7.56
N ILE A 61 -15.71 8.78 6.52
CA ILE A 61 -14.37 9.36 6.49
C ILE A 61 -14.42 10.88 6.58
N ASP A 62 -15.38 11.52 5.91
CA ASP A 62 -15.54 12.97 5.96
C ASP A 62 -15.88 13.45 7.37
N ALA A 63 -16.81 12.76 8.04
CA ALA A 63 -17.24 13.03 9.40
C ALA A 63 -16.19 12.70 10.46
N ALA A 64 -15.24 11.82 10.14
CA ALA A 64 -14.22 11.37 11.07
C ALA A 64 -13.14 12.41 11.36
N THR A 65 -12.61 12.36 12.58
CA THR A 65 -11.45 13.12 13.04
C THR A 65 -10.25 12.22 13.30
N ASP A 66 -9.07 12.80 13.51
CA ASP A 66 -7.85 12.04 13.72
C ASP A 66 -7.94 11.07 14.91
N GLY A 67 -7.65 9.80 14.64
CA GLY A 67 -7.73 8.70 15.59
C GLY A 67 -9.03 7.91 15.49
N ASP A 68 -10.04 8.38 14.76
CA ASP A 68 -11.31 7.66 14.60
C ASP A 68 -11.14 6.35 13.82
N THR A 69 -12.10 5.45 14.03
CA THR A 69 -12.22 4.18 13.32
C THR A 69 -13.43 4.20 12.41
N ILE A 70 -13.26 3.80 11.16
CA ILE A 70 -14.32 3.48 10.22
C ILE A 70 -14.52 1.96 10.23
N ARG A 71 -15.64 1.49 10.78
CA ARG A 71 -15.98 0.07 10.87
C ARG A 71 -16.96 -0.27 9.76
N ILE A 72 -16.55 -1.12 8.83
CA ILE A 72 -17.30 -1.49 7.63
C ILE A 72 -17.87 -2.89 7.86
N ARG A 73 -19.20 -2.99 7.90
CA ARG A 73 -19.92 -4.25 8.12
C ARG A 73 -19.79 -5.20 6.91
N PRO A 74 -20.10 -6.49 7.06
CA PRO A 74 -20.08 -7.44 5.96
C PRO A 74 -21.07 -7.02 4.88
N GLY A 75 -20.66 -7.16 3.63
CA GLY A 75 -21.46 -6.78 2.47
C GLY A 75 -20.62 -6.17 1.36
N THR A 76 -21.26 -5.97 0.22
CA THR A 76 -20.64 -5.39 -0.97
C THR A 76 -20.93 -3.89 -1.07
N TYR A 77 -19.89 -3.11 -1.27
CA TYR A 77 -19.91 -1.66 -1.38
C TYR A 77 -19.39 -1.27 -2.77
N THR A 78 -20.29 -0.80 -3.63
CA THR A 78 -19.95 -0.36 -4.99
C THR A 78 -19.81 1.16 -5.05
N PRO A 79 -18.88 1.70 -5.88
CA PRO A 79 -18.78 3.13 -6.11
C PRO A 79 -20.09 3.72 -6.62
N ALA A 80 -20.59 4.75 -5.95
CA ALA A 80 -21.71 5.59 -6.41
C ALA A 80 -21.26 6.97 -6.91
N GLY A 81 -19.98 7.28 -6.70
CA GLY A 81 -19.32 8.53 -7.04
C GLY A 81 -17.81 8.36 -6.83
N VAL A 82 -17.06 9.40 -7.18
CA VAL A 82 -15.60 9.39 -7.15
C VAL A 82 -15.06 10.68 -6.54
N ARG A 83 -13.80 10.65 -6.13
CA ARG A 83 -13.03 11.82 -5.70
C ARG A 83 -11.67 11.83 -6.36
N ASP A 84 -11.35 12.97 -6.95
CA ASP A 84 -10.10 13.18 -7.65
C ASP A 84 -9.06 13.76 -6.68
N VAL A 85 -7.88 13.14 -6.66
CA VAL A 85 -6.70 13.60 -5.92
C VAL A 85 -5.63 14.00 -6.93
N PRO A 86 -5.38 15.30 -7.13
CA PRO A 86 -4.31 15.77 -8.00
C PRO A 86 -2.95 15.35 -7.45
N TYR A 87 -2.08 14.82 -8.32
CA TYR A 87 -0.72 14.45 -7.99
C TYR A 87 0.20 14.63 -9.20
N LYS A 88 1.04 15.68 -9.15
CA LYS A 88 1.91 16.09 -10.25
C LYS A 88 1.08 16.31 -11.53
N ILE A 89 1.39 15.59 -12.60
CA ILE A 89 0.65 15.64 -13.88
C ILE A 89 -0.54 14.68 -13.91
N HIS A 90 -0.75 13.88 -12.87
CA HIS A 90 -1.81 12.89 -12.80
C HIS A 90 -2.94 13.32 -11.87
N THR A 91 -4.10 12.73 -12.07
CA THR A 91 -5.24 12.79 -11.15
C THR A 91 -5.60 11.38 -10.75
N ILE A 92 -5.56 11.05 -9.46
CA ILE A 92 -5.90 9.71 -8.99
C ILE A 92 -7.36 9.76 -8.57
N ARG A 93 -8.19 8.98 -9.26
CA ARG A 93 -9.64 8.97 -9.01
C ARG A 93 -10.02 7.83 -8.07
N GLY A 94 -10.32 8.17 -6.83
CA GLY A 94 -10.66 7.21 -5.77
C GLY A 94 -12.15 7.01 -5.55
N PHE A 95 -12.55 5.78 -5.23
CA PHE A 95 -13.85 5.44 -4.68
C PHE A 95 -13.89 5.92 -3.23
N VAL A 96 -12.86 5.55 -2.48
CA VAL A 96 -12.62 6.00 -1.10
C VAL A 96 -11.33 6.80 -1.07
N VAL A 97 -11.37 7.99 -0.47
CA VAL A 97 -10.22 8.89 -0.33
C VAL A 97 -10.05 9.29 1.12
N VAL A 98 -8.85 9.07 1.65
CA VAL A 98 -8.38 9.60 2.93
C VAL A 98 -7.26 10.61 2.65
N ASP A 99 -7.52 11.90 2.86
CA ASP A 99 -6.55 12.98 2.68
C ASP A 99 -6.26 13.68 4.01
N GLY A 100 -4.99 13.73 4.43
CA GLY A 100 -4.56 14.53 5.59
C GLY A 100 -5.07 14.06 6.95
N LYS A 101 -5.49 12.80 7.11
CA LYS A 101 -6.06 12.26 8.35
C LYS A 101 -5.28 11.06 8.90
N ARG A 102 -5.40 10.83 10.21
CA ARG A 102 -5.02 9.57 10.86
C ARG A 102 -6.25 8.72 11.15
N LEU A 103 -6.45 7.60 10.45
CA LEU A 103 -7.66 6.77 10.59
C LEU A 103 -7.33 5.27 10.69
N ILE A 104 -8.28 4.52 11.23
CA ILE A 104 -8.31 3.04 11.15
C ILE A 104 -9.53 2.63 10.34
N LEU A 105 -9.35 1.86 9.28
CA LEU A 105 -10.40 1.28 8.45
C LEU A 105 -10.44 -0.22 8.72
N ILE A 106 -11.54 -0.71 9.30
CA ILE A 106 -11.70 -2.13 9.64
C ILE A 106 -12.88 -2.70 8.86
N GLY A 107 -12.61 -3.63 7.97
CA GLY A 107 -13.59 -4.52 7.37
C GLY A 107 -13.89 -5.69 8.31
N GLU A 108 -15.16 -5.91 8.59
CA GLU A 108 -15.60 -7.19 9.16
C GLU A 108 -15.52 -8.30 8.12
N PRO A 109 -15.39 -9.59 8.53
CA PRO A 109 -15.33 -10.70 7.59
C PRO A 109 -16.47 -10.65 6.57
N GLY A 110 -16.12 -10.53 5.28
CA GLY A 110 -17.08 -10.37 4.17
C GLY A 110 -17.37 -8.93 3.76
N ALA A 111 -16.65 -7.93 4.28
CA ALA A 111 -16.69 -6.55 3.78
C ALA A 111 -15.88 -6.43 2.48
N VAL A 112 -16.57 -6.08 1.39
CA VAL A 112 -16.00 -6.04 0.03
C VAL A 112 -16.23 -4.66 -0.59
N LEU A 113 -15.17 -4.00 -1.02
CA LEU A 113 -15.22 -2.83 -1.89
C LEU A 113 -15.07 -3.32 -3.33
N ASP A 114 -16.13 -3.18 -4.11
CA ASP A 114 -16.25 -3.79 -5.45
C ASP A 114 -16.39 -2.72 -6.54
N GLY A 115 -15.32 -2.54 -7.31
CA GLY A 115 -15.27 -1.63 -8.46
C GLY A 115 -15.76 -2.23 -9.77
N SER A 116 -16.31 -3.46 -9.77
CA SER A 116 -16.75 -4.12 -11.01
C SER A 116 -17.94 -3.42 -11.67
N ALA A 117 -18.72 -2.68 -10.88
CA ALA A 117 -19.84 -1.84 -11.26
C ALA A 117 -19.65 -0.39 -10.76
N GLY A 118 -20.41 0.54 -11.34
CA GLY A 118 -20.28 1.97 -11.04
C GLY A 118 -19.20 2.66 -11.88
N PRO A 119 -18.82 3.90 -11.52
CA PRO A 119 -17.76 4.64 -12.21
C PRO A 119 -16.40 3.94 -12.11
N ARG A 120 -15.56 4.16 -13.13
CA ARG A 120 -14.16 3.72 -13.14
C ARG A 120 -13.37 4.48 -12.08
N THR A 121 -12.57 3.74 -11.32
CA THR A 121 -11.96 4.26 -10.10
C THR A 121 -10.90 3.33 -9.53
N THR A 122 -10.07 3.88 -8.67
CA THR A 122 -9.18 3.21 -7.72
C THR A 122 -9.91 2.94 -6.41
N GLY A 123 -9.73 1.78 -5.78
CA GLY A 123 -10.48 1.39 -4.59
C GLY A 123 -10.28 2.31 -3.39
N LEU A 124 -9.04 2.48 -2.96
CA LEU A 124 -8.69 3.36 -1.84
C LEU A 124 -7.49 4.24 -2.21
N VAL A 125 -7.66 5.55 -2.11
CA VAL A 125 -6.58 6.53 -2.25
C VAL A 125 -6.24 7.10 -0.88
N ILE A 126 -4.96 7.05 -0.52
CA ILE A 126 -4.43 7.55 0.75
C ILE A 126 -3.42 8.64 0.42
N HIS A 127 -3.70 9.87 0.80
CA HIS A 127 -2.89 11.03 0.43
C HIS A 127 -2.50 11.82 1.67
N ARG A 128 -1.19 12.00 1.90
CA ARG A 128 -0.65 12.73 3.06
C ARG A 128 -1.27 12.30 4.39
N ALA A 129 -1.51 11.00 4.55
CA ALA A 129 -2.32 10.45 5.64
C ALA A 129 -1.59 9.31 6.37
N ASN A 130 -2.11 8.94 7.55
CA ASN A 130 -1.64 7.80 8.34
C ASN A 130 -2.79 6.83 8.57
N VAL A 131 -2.80 5.71 7.85
CA VAL A 131 -3.99 4.85 7.77
C VAL A 131 -3.63 3.40 8.09
N ASP A 132 -4.42 2.78 8.95
CA ASP A 132 -4.39 1.34 9.19
C ASP A 132 -5.61 0.70 8.52
N VAL A 133 -5.40 -0.18 7.54
CA VAL A 133 -6.43 -0.85 6.73
C VAL A 133 -6.43 -2.33 7.06
N GLN A 134 -7.56 -2.86 7.53
CA GLN A 134 -7.67 -4.22 8.04
C GLN A 134 -8.87 -4.96 7.48
N GLY A 135 -8.70 -6.24 7.12
CA GLY A 135 -9.81 -7.17 6.91
C GLY A 135 -10.72 -6.88 5.71
N LEU A 136 -10.29 -6.01 4.78
CA LEU A 136 -11.07 -5.64 3.60
C LEU A 136 -10.68 -6.45 2.37
N THR A 137 -11.67 -6.70 1.51
CA THR A 137 -11.44 -7.16 0.14
C THR A 137 -11.67 -6.02 -0.85
N PHE A 138 -10.71 -5.77 -1.71
CA PHE A 138 -10.80 -4.87 -2.87
C PHE A 138 -10.89 -5.71 -4.13
N THR A 139 -11.93 -5.55 -4.94
CA THR A 139 -12.10 -6.35 -6.17
C THR A 139 -12.63 -5.54 -7.33
N GLY A 140 -12.25 -5.93 -8.55
CA GLY A 140 -12.95 -5.51 -9.77
C GLY A 140 -12.69 -4.07 -10.22
N PHE A 141 -11.69 -3.38 -9.67
CA PHE A 141 -11.38 -2.00 -10.03
C PHE A 141 -10.82 -1.89 -11.46
N LYS A 142 -11.40 -0.96 -12.23
CA LYS A 142 -11.20 -0.81 -13.67
C LYS A 142 -10.82 0.63 -14.02
N PHE A 143 -10.12 0.80 -15.13
CA PHE A 143 -9.88 2.10 -15.77
C PHE A 143 -10.87 2.34 -16.92
N ASP A 144 -11.07 3.59 -17.31
CA ASP A 144 -11.77 3.94 -18.55
C ASP A 144 -10.81 3.91 -19.74
N VAL A 145 -9.68 4.61 -19.61
CA VAL A 145 -8.57 4.64 -20.55
C VAL A 145 -7.31 4.16 -19.82
N GLU A 146 -6.59 3.22 -20.42
CA GLU A 146 -5.44 2.57 -19.77
C GLU A 146 -4.28 3.55 -19.50
N GLU A 147 -3.99 4.36 -20.53
CA GLU A 147 -2.87 5.29 -20.57
C GLU A 147 -3.36 6.73 -20.77
N ASP A 148 -3.86 7.35 -19.69
CA ASP A 148 -4.13 8.78 -19.65
C ASP A 148 -3.60 9.41 -18.34
N GLU A 149 -3.94 10.68 -18.12
CA GLU A 149 -3.57 11.42 -16.91
C GLU A 149 -4.46 11.09 -15.70
N ILE A 150 -5.47 10.22 -15.85
CA ILE A 150 -6.44 9.84 -14.81
C ILE A 150 -6.17 8.41 -14.34
N TYR A 151 -5.61 8.29 -13.14
CA TYR A 151 -5.21 7.02 -12.58
C TYR A 151 -6.37 6.31 -11.87
N GLU A 152 -6.91 5.31 -12.56
CA GLU A 152 -7.98 4.41 -12.13
C GLU A 152 -7.52 2.94 -12.18
N GLY A 153 -8.36 2.01 -11.72
CA GLY A 153 -8.08 0.57 -11.86
C GLY A 153 -7.13 -0.02 -10.82
N HIS A 154 -6.77 0.74 -9.79
CA HIS A 154 -5.90 0.27 -8.71
C HIS A 154 -6.72 -0.27 -7.51
N GLY A 155 -6.11 -1.13 -6.70
CA GLY A 155 -6.68 -1.53 -5.40
C GLY A 155 -6.51 -0.44 -4.35
N ILE A 156 -5.27 -0.26 -3.86
CA ILE A 156 -4.88 0.77 -2.89
C ILE A 156 -3.77 1.62 -3.49
N PHE A 157 -3.91 2.94 -3.45
CA PHE A 157 -2.95 3.91 -3.96
C PHE A 157 -2.55 4.91 -2.87
N ALA A 158 -1.31 4.82 -2.40
CA ALA A 158 -0.78 5.65 -1.32
C ALA A 158 0.26 6.67 -1.83
N ILE A 159 0.10 7.93 -1.40
CA ILE A 159 0.94 9.07 -1.80
C ILE A 159 1.35 9.84 -0.55
N ASP A 160 2.66 10.04 -0.37
CA ASP A 160 3.24 10.78 0.76
C ASP A 160 2.65 10.37 2.12
N SER A 161 2.43 9.06 2.32
CA SER A 161 1.59 8.54 3.41
C SER A 161 2.29 7.46 4.23
N ARG A 162 1.78 7.20 5.43
CA ARG A 162 2.12 6.00 6.22
C ARG A 162 0.94 5.05 6.24
N VAL A 163 1.12 3.84 5.74
CA VAL A 163 0.03 2.88 5.57
C VAL A 163 0.38 1.57 6.25
N ARG A 164 -0.54 1.05 7.07
CA ARG A 164 -0.50 -0.33 7.54
C ARG A 164 -1.61 -1.11 6.86
N VAL A 165 -1.29 -2.27 6.32
CA VAL A 165 -2.26 -3.12 5.62
C VAL A 165 -2.22 -4.51 6.25
N ARG A 166 -3.32 -4.97 6.86
CA ARG A 166 -3.38 -6.30 7.51
C ARG A 166 -4.58 -7.10 7.05
N ASP A 167 -4.36 -8.36 6.71
CA ASP A 167 -5.45 -9.30 6.38
C ASP A 167 -6.34 -8.77 5.24
N VAL A 168 -5.73 -8.10 4.26
CA VAL A 168 -6.41 -7.50 3.11
C VAL A 168 -6.23 -8.40 1.89
N THR A 169 -7.30 -8.51 1.09
CA THR A 169 -7.25 -9.12 -0.24
C THR A 169 -7.49 -8.05 -1.30
N ILE A 170 -6.67 -8.03 -2.34
CA ILE A 170 -6.83 -7.19 -3.53
C ILE A 170 -6.84 -8.13 -4.73
N GLU A 171 -7.93 -8.18 -5.47
CA GLU A 171 -8.07 -9.12 -6.59
C GLU A 171 -8.77 -8.52 -7.81
N LYS A 172 -8.53 -9.11 -9.00
CA LYS A 172 -9.29 -8.78 -10.23
C LYS A 172 -9.29 -7.29 -10.57
N TYR A 173 -8.16 -6.62 -10.38
CA TYR A 173 -7.97 -5.21 -10.68
C TYR A 173 -7.22 -5.06 -12.01
N GLN A 174 -7.41 -3.94 -12.71
CA GLN A 174 -6.86 -3.76 -14.06
C GLN A 174 -5.50 -3.06 -14.12
N LYS A 175 -5.07 -2.34 -13.08
CA LYS A 175 -3.80 -1.59 -13.08
C LYS A 175 -2.81 -2.10 -12.02
N MET A 176 -2.67 -1.45 -10.87
CA MET A 176 -1.79 -1.95 -9.79
C MET A 176 -2.59 -2.32 -8.54
N GLY A 177 -2.23 -3.43 -7.89
CA GLY A 177 -2.91 -3.90 -6.69
C GLY A 177 -2.67 -2.95 -5.51
N LEU A 178 -1.39 -2.79 -5.14
CA LEU A 178 -0.94 -1.88 -4.09
C LEU A 178 0.14 -0.94 -4.62
N THR A 179 -0.11 0.37 -4.57
CA THR A 179 0.79 1.40 -5.04
C THR A 179 1.33 2.26 -3.90
N GLY A 180 2.65 2.49 -3.89
CA GLY A 180 3.32 3.50 -3.08
C GLY A 180 4.03 4.54 -3.94
N ARG A 181 3.74 5.83 -3.70
CA ARG A 181 4.33 6.98 -4.42
C ARG A 181 4.83 8.06 -3.46
N GLY A 182 5.76 8.89 -3.92
CA GLY A 182 6.34 9.96 -3.11
C GLY A 182 7.08 9.41 -1.89
N ASN A 183 6.97 10.09 -0.77
CA ASN A 183 7.56 9.66 0.51
C ASN A 183 6.57 8.77 1.28
N THR A 184 6.29 7.58 0.76
CA THR A 184 5.30 6.66 1.32
C THR A 184 5.95 5.49 2.07
N ASP A 185 5.57 5.27 3.32
CA ASP A 185 5.93 4.10 4.13
C ASP A 185 4.76 3.11 4.16
N ILE A 186 4.94 1.88 3.67
CA ILE A 186 3.94 0.80 3.73
C ILE A 186 4.46 -0.35 4.58
N ASP A 187 3.65 -0.78 5.56
CA ASP A 187 3.86 -2.01 6.34
C ASP A 187 2.67 -2.95 6.11
N ALA A 188 2.89 -3.98 5.31
CA ALA A 188 1.87 -4.92 4.86
C ALA A 188 2.11 -6.31 5.43
N GLN A 189 1.07 -6.89 6.03
CA GLN A 189 1.08 -8.21 6.64
C GLN A 189 -0.15 -9.01 6.20
N ASN A 190 0.03 -10.30 5.89
CA ASN A 190 -1.06 -11.20 5.48
C ASN A 190 -1.85 -10.65 4.27
N LEU A 191 -1.15 -9.96 3.37
CA LEU A 191 -1.71 -9.36 2.16
C LEU A 191 -1.87 -10.43 1.08
N ARG A 192 -3.00 -10.42 0.37
CA ARG A 192 -3.20 -11.24 -0.84
C ARG A 192 -3.41 -10.31 -2.03
N VAL A 193 -2.56 -10.40 -3.05
CA VAL A 193 -2.72 -9.66 -4.31
C VAL A 193 -2.81 -10.64 -5.46
N LEU A 194 -4.00 -10.75 -6.03
CA LEU A 194 -4.40 -11.89 -6.87
C LEU A 194 -4.96 -11.43 -8.22
N ASP A 195 -4.56 -12.11 -9.29
CA ASP A 195 -5.27 -12.11 -10.56
C ASP A 195 -5.56 -10.68 -11.10
N GLY A 196 -4.55 -9.80 -11.10
CA GLY A 196 -4.60 -8.46 -11.70
C GLY A 196 -3.42 -8.18 -12.62
N HIS A 197 -3.12 -6.90 -12.88
CA HIS A 197 -2.02 -6.51 -13.77
C HIS A 197 -0.64 -6.49 -13.05
N VAL A 198 -0.25 -5.38 -12.41
CA VAL A 198 0.95 -5.35 -11.53
C VAL A 198 0.50 -5.56 -10.08
N ALA A 199 1.14 -6.45 -9.33
CA ALA A 199 0.73 -6.69 -7.94
C ALA A 199 1.06 -5.53 -7.02
N ILE A 200 2.33 -5.20 -6.92
CA ILE A 200 2.80 -4.11 -6.06
C ILE A 200 3.69 -3.21 -6.88
N TRP A 201 3.40 -1.91 -6.87
CA TRP A 201 4.16 -0.92 -7.61
C TRP A 201 4.66 0.17 -6.68
N LEU A 202 5.98 0.33 -6.62
CA LEU A 202 6.65 1.31 -5.76
C LEU A 202 7.48 2.23 -6.64
N ASP A 203 7.33 3.53 -6.44
CA ASP A 203 8.08 4.51 -7.19
C ASP A 203 8.47 5.68 -6.28
N GLU A 204 9.48 6.43 -6.72
CA GLU A 204 10.10 7.55 -6.01
C GLU A 204 10.73 7.11 -4.68
N HIS A 205 10.34 7.70 -3.54
CA HIS A 205 10.88 7.38 -2.22
C HIS A 205 10.03 6.37 -1.45
N ALA A 206 9.16 5.61 -2.13
CA ALA A 206 8.28 4.67 -1.46
C ALA A 206 9.08 3.49 -0.85
N HIS A 207 8.75 3.13 0.38
CA HIS A 207 9.33 2.01 1.11
C HIS A 207 8.24 1.02 1.53
N LEU A 208 8.47 -0.27 1.27
CA LEU A 208 7.59 -1.37 1.65
C LEU A 208 8.28 -2.34 2.60
N ARG A 209 7.63 -2.67 3.70
CA ARG A 209 7.82 -3.94 4.43
C ARG A 209 6.65 -4.85 4.13
N LEU A 210 6.92 -6.02 3.57
CA LEU A 210 5.92 -7.02 3.22
C LEU A 210 6.21 -8.32 3.96
N THR A 211 5.22 -8.84 4.69
CA THR A 211 5.34 -10.11 5.40
C THR A 211 4.11 -10.99 5.20
N ASN A 212 4.33 -12.31 5.13
CA ASN A 212 3.25 -13.30 5.06
C ASN A 212 2.28 -13.06 3.89
N ALA A 213 2.77 -12.62 2.74
CA ALA A 213 1.92 -12.26 1.61
C ALA A 213 1.81 -13.36 0.56
N LEU A 214 0.67 -13.41 -0.14
CA LEU A 214 0.49 -14.21 -1.35
C LEU A 214 0.28 -13.29 -2.55
N ILE A 215 1.21 -13.33 -3.49
CA ILE A 215 1.20 -12.56 -4.73
C ILE A 215 1.12 -13.54 -5.89
N ARG A 216 -0.04 -13.61 -6.57
CA ARG A 216 -0.30 -14.72 -7.50
C ARG A 216 -1.11 -14.34 -8.71
N GLY A 217 -0.73 -14.91 -9.86
CA GLY A 217 -1.58 -14.90 -11.06
C GLY A 217 -1.69 -13.53 -11.71
N ASN A 218 -0.77 -12.62 -11.41
CA ASN A 218 -0.76 -11.29 -11.99
C ASN A 218 -0.11 -11.35 -13.37
N ASP A 219 -0.63 -10.61 -14.35
CA ASP A 219 -0.13 -10.67 -15.72
C ASP A 219 1.18 -9.85 -15.94
N SER A 220 1.58 -9.07 -14.94
CA SER A 220 2.88 -8.41 -14.86
C SER A 220 3.61 -8.77 -13.56
N ALA A 221 4.47 -7.89 -13.05
CA ALA A 221 5.42 -8.20 -11.99
C ALA A 221 4.74 -8.37 -10.62
N GLY A 222 5.32 -9.23 -9.78
CA GLY A 222 4.91 -9.41 -8.39
C GLY A 222 5.16 -8.16 -7.54
N ILE A 223 6.40 -7.66 -7.58
CA ILE A 223 6.77 -6.32 -7.09
C ILE A 223 7.57 -5.64 -8.18
N ALA A 224 7.17 -4.43 -8.57
CA ALA A 224 7.96 -3.55 -9.42
C ALA A 224 8.37 -2.29 -8.63
N ALA A 225 9.66 -2.06 -8.49
CA ALA A 225 10.22 -0.90 -7.78
C ALA A 225 11.08 -0.04 -8.71
N TYR A 226 10.82 1.27 -8.71
CA TYR A 226 11.44 2.26 -9.59
C TYR A 226 12.10 3.39 -8.80
N ASN A 227 12.87 4.22 -9.50
CA ASN A 227 13.62 5.34 -8.96
C ASN A 227 14.43 4.91 -7.75
N ASN A 228 14.13 5.43 -6.56
CA ASN A 228 14.87 5.12 -5.34
C ASN A 228 13.99 4.39 -4.31
N ALA A 229 12.96 3.68 -4.80
CA ALA A 229 12.03 2.95 -3.98
C ALA A 229 12.70 1.69 -3.39
N SER A 230 12.14 1.19 -2.28
CA SER A 230 12.69 0.02 -1.61
C SER A 230 11.64 -0.93 -1.08
N ALA A 231 11.94 -2.22 -1.09
CA ALA A 231 11.07 -3.26 -0.57
C ALA A 231 11.84 -4.31 0.24
N HIS A 232 11.37 -4.60 1.44
CA HIS A 232 11.82 -5.69 2.29
C HIS A 232 10.70 -6.72 2.39
N VAL A 233 10.92 -7.90 1.84
CA VAL A 233 9.95 -8.96 1.68
C VAL A 233 10.36 -10.17 2.50
N ALA A 234 9.43 -10.72 3.28
CA ALA A 234 9.67 -11.93 4.04
C ALA A 234 8.47 -12.85 4.10
N ASN A 235 8.71 -14.16 4.26
CA ASN A 235 7.68 -15.17 4.50
C ASN A 235 6.55 -15.12 3.45
N SER A 236 6.88 -14.81 2.20
CA SER A 236 5.87 -14.52 1.18
C SER A 236 5.98 -15.48 0.00
N VAL A 237 4.90 -15.61 -0.75
CA VAL A 237 4.79 -16.49 -1.93
C VAL A 237 4.49 -15.64 -3.15
N PHE A 238 5.28 -15.84 -4.20
CA PHE A 238 5.12 -15.26 -5.53
C PHE A 238 4.90 -16.41 -6.51
N ASP A 239 3.66 -16.62 -6.98
CA ASP A 239 3.32 -17.77 -7.84
C ASP A 239 2.65 -17.34 -9.16
N ARG A 240 3.15 -17.82 -10.29
CA ARG A 240 2.55 -17.63 -11.62
C ARG A 240 2.28 -16.16 -11.97
N ASN A 241 3.21 -15.26 -11.63
CA ASN A 241 3.20 -13.92 -12.23
C ASN A 241 3.81 -14.02 -13.64
N LEU A 242 3.18 -13.37 -14.62
CA LEU A 242 3.53 -13.50 -16.05
C LEU A 242 4.60 -12.51 -16.51
N ASP A 243 4.94 -11.55 -15.66
CA ASP A 243 6.23 -10.84 -15.68
C ASP A 243 7.00 -11.13 -14.36
N ASP A 244 8.15 -10.47 -14.17
CA ASP A 244 9.11 -10.84 -13.13
C ASP A 244 8.51 -10.96 -11.72
N GLY A 245 8.96 -11.95 -10.95
CA GLY A 245 8.58 -12.07 -9.54
C GLY A 245 8.93 -10.80 -8.75
N LEU A 246 10.16 -10.31 -8.94
CA LEU A 246 10.69 -9.04 -8.45
C LEU A 246 11.35 -8.27 -9.59
N TYR A 247 10.94 -7.04 -9.82
CA TYR A 247 11.52 -6.13 -10.80
C TYR A 247 12.05 -4.87 -10.11
N GLY A 248 13.29 -4.52 -10.43
CA GLY A 248 13.95 -3.29 -9.98
C GLY A 248 14.55 -2.53 -11.15
N GLU A 249 14.40 -1.21 -11.14
CA GLU A 249 14.96 -0.30 -12.13
C GLU A 249 15.51 0.96 -11.46
N GLN A 250 16.36 1.70 -12.16
CA GLN A 250 17.05 2.90 -11.65
C GLN A 250 17.86 2.59 -10.39
N ASP A 251 17.59 3.22 -9.25
CA ASP A 251 18.32 3.03 -7.98
C ASP A 251 17.52 2.17 -6.97
N ALA A 252 16.47 1.48 -7.43
CA ALA A 252 15.57 0.73 -6.57
C ALA A 252 16.28 -0.42 -5.86
N THR A 253 15.83 -0.75 -4.64
CA THR A 253 16.41 -1.84 -3.85
C THR A 253 15.35 -2.80 -3.31
N ILE A 254 15.47 -4.09 -3.64
CA ILE A 254 14.57 -5.13 -3.14
C ILE A 254 15.38 -6.18 -2.38
N TYR A 255 14.94 -6.50 -1.16
CA TYR A 255 15.49 -7.58 -0.34
C TYR A 255 14.37 -8.58 -0.07
N ALA A 256 14.56 -9.84 -0.48
CA ALA A 256 13.65 -10.94 -0.20
C ALA A 256 14.34 -12.04 0.61
N THR A 257 13.73 -12.40 1.73
CA THR A 257 14.16 -13.53 2.58
C THR A 257 12.99 -14.46 2.87
N ASN A 258 13.24 -15.72 3.22
CA ASN A 258 12.20 -16.66 3.64
C ASN A 258 11.00 -16.74 2.69
N SER A 259 11.20 -16.56 1.39
CA SER A 259 10.12 -16.43 0.42
C SER A 259 10.16 -17.54 -0.61
N ILE A 260 9.04 -17.79 -1.27
CA ILE A 260 8.89 -18.86 -2.25
C ILE A 260 8.48 -18.23 -3.59
N PHE A 261 9.28 -18.46 -4.62
CA PHE A 261 9.05 -18.01 -5.98
C PHE A 261 8.76 -19.22 -6.87
N LEU A 262 7.53 -19.30 -7.38
CA LEU A 262 7.02 -20.43 -8.13
C LEU A 262 6.52 -19.99 -9.50
N ASN A 263 6.96 -20.68 -10.55
CA ASN A 263 6.34 -20.57 -11.88
C ASN A 263 6.19 -19.13 -12.43
N ASN A 264 7.04 -18.19 -11.99
CA ASN A 264 7.06 -16.82 -12.50
C ASN A 264 7.82 -16.76 -13.84
N LYS A 265 7.49 -15.77 -14.65
CA LYS A 265 8.07 -15.57 -15.99
C LYS A 265 8.27 -14.08 -16.23
N PRO A 266 9.30 -13.60 -16.93
CA PRO A 266 10.43 -14.39 -17.39
C PRO A 266 11.41 -14.72 -16.26
N TYR A 267 11.53 -13.92 -15.19
CA TYR A 267 12.52 -14.15 -14.13
C TYR A 267 11.91 -14.21 -12.72
N VAL A 268 12.61 -14.88 -11.80
CA VAL A 268 12.37 -14.74 -10.36
C VAL A 268 12.65 -13.29 -9.93
N ALA A 269 13.79 -12.77 -10.35
CA ALA A 269 14.21 -11.41 -10.04
C ALA A 269 15.00 -10.81 -11.20
N ARG A 270 14.62 -9.61 -11.61
CA ARG A 270 15.28 -8.82 -12.64
C ARG A 270 15.62 -7.43 -12.14
N ALA A 271 16.88 -7.04 -12.32
CA ALA A 271 17.36 -5.70 -12.02
C ALA A 271 17.96 -5.05 -13.27
N THR A 272 17.62 -3.78 -13.53
CA THR A 272 18.17 -2.94 -14.60
C THR A 272 18.78 -1.66 -14.05
N GLU A 273 19.55 -0.95 -14.89
CA GLU A 273 20.23 0.31 -14.53
C GLU A 273 21.15 0.20 -13.31
N ASN A 274 20.88 0.85 -12.17
CA ASN A 274 21.70 0.81 -10.95
C ASN A 274 21.05 0.00 -9.81
N SER A 275 19.94 -0.69 -10.10
CA SER A 275 19.08 -1.27 -9.08
C SER A 275 19.69 -2.52 -8.47
N ARG A 276 19.22 -2.89 -7.27
CA ARG A 276 19.79 -3.98 -6.49
C ARG A 276 18.71 -4.90 -5.96
N ILE A 277 18.82 -6.18 -6.27
CA ILE A 277 17.94 -7.21 -5.72
C ILE A 277 18.76 -8.27 -4.99
N TRP A 278 18.35 -8.62 -3.78
CA TRP A 278 18.92 -9.73 -3.03
C TRP A 278 17.83 -10.74 -2.68
N VAL A 279 18.07 -12.02 -2.96
CA VAL A 279 17.17 -13.13 -2.64
C VAL A 279 17.94 -14.17 -1.85
N GLY A 280 17.63 -14.37 -0.57
CA GLY A 280 18.26 -15.38 0.29
C GLY A 280 17.23 -16.16 1.09
N TYR A 281 17.65 -17.29 1.68
CA TYR A 281 16.84 -18.18 2.50
C TYR A 281 15.46 -18.46 1.87
N SER A 282 15.43 -18.70 0.56
CA SER A 282 14.21 -18.68 -0.24
C SER A 282 14.17 -19.87 -1.21
N ALA A 283 12.99 -20.20 -1.71
CA ALA A 283 12.79 -21.27 -2.68
C ALA A 283 12.51 -20.71 -4.07
N LEU A 284 13.16 -21.23 -5.10
CA LEU A 284 13.03 -20.79 -6.49
C LEU A 284 12.77 -22.04 -7.34
N PHE A 285 11.51 -22.30 -7.68
CA PHE A 285 11.15 -23.55 -8.36
C PHE A 285 10.14 -23.34 -9.49
N GLY A 286 10.33 -24.02 -10.62
CA GLY A 286 9.42 -23.97 -11.77
C GLY A 286 9.37 -22.63 -12.52
N ASN A 287 10.16 -21.62 -12.13
CA ASN A 287 10.25 -20.34 -12.85
C ASN A 287 10.94 -20.50 -14.21
N GLU A 288 10.57 -19.68 -15.20
CA GLU A 288 11.15 -19.76 -16.55
C GLU A 288 12.63 -19.34 -16.56
N GLY A 289 12.96 -18.31 -15.78
CA GLY A 289 14.29 -17.79 -15.57
C GLY A 289 14.57 -17.56 -14.10
N GLY A 290 15.85 -17.57 -13.75
CA GLY A 290 16.32 -17.37 -12.38
C GLY A 290 16.49 -15.88 -12.05
N LEU A 291 17.74 -15.53 -11.73
CA LEU A 291 18.16 -14.19 -11.36
C LEU A 291 18.84 -13.51 -12.54
N PHE A 292 18.39 -12.32 -12.93
CA PHE A 292 18.89 -11.59 -14.10
C PHE A 292 19.25 -10.14 -13.78
N ALA A 293 20.44 -9.71 -14.19
CA ALA A 293 20.90 -8.33 -14.04
C ALA A 293 21.32 -7.78 -15.42
N LYS A 294 21.01 -6.50 -15.65
CA LYS A 294 21.42 -5.76 -16.85
C LYS A 294 22.04 -4.41 -16.44
N ASP A 295 22.86 -3.84 -17.32
CA ASP A 295 23.50 -2.54 -17.14
C ASP A 295 24.45 -2.55 -15.92
N ALA A 296 24.31 -1.62 -14.97
CA ALA A 296 25.09 -1.58 -13.73
C ALA A 296 24.38 -2.27 -12.54
N ALA A 297 23.26 -2.97 -12.80
CA ALA A 297 22.41 -3.52 -11.78
C ALA A 297 23.03 -4.77 -11.15
N VAL A 298 22.54 -5.13 -9.97
CA VAL A 298 23.05 -6.26 -9.20
C VAL A 298 21.91 -7.11 -8.71
N VAL A 299 21.87 -8.38 -9.15
CA VAL A 299 21.03 -9.41 -8.51
C VAL A 299 21.91 -10.42 -7.80
N ARG A 300 21.70 -10.59 -6.49
CA ARG A 300 22.48 -11.50 -5.65
C ARG A 300 21.63 -12.65 -5.15
N LYS A 301 22.12 -13.86 -5.40
CA LYS A 301 21.70 -15.08 -4.71
C LYS A 301 22.36 -15.11 -3.33
N GLY A 302 21.55 -15.02 -2.28
CA GLY A 302 21.97 -15.12 -0.88
C GLY A 302 22.20 -16.56 -0.42
N ALA A 303 22.40 -16.72 0.89
CA ALA A 303 22.54 -18.04 1.52
C ALA A 303 21.24 -18.86 1.40
N ASN A 304 21.35 -20.19 1.48
CA ASN A 304 20.20 -21.12 1.58
C ASN A 304 19.07 -20.89 0.57
N VAL A 305 19.44 -20.57 -0.68
CA VAL A 305 18.48 -20.54 -1.78
C VAL A 305 18.27 -21.96 -2.32
N ILE A 306 17.04 -22.44 -2.30
CA ILE A 306 16.63 -23.81 -2.61
C ILE A 306 15.99 -23.84 -4.00
N GLU A 307 16.57 -24.62 -4.91
CA GLU A 307 16.09 -24.73 -6.32
C GLU A 307 15.45 -26.09 -6.62
N GLN A 308 15.12 -26.85 -5.57
CA GLN A 308 14.40 -28.12 -5.66
C GLN A 308 12.91 -27.89 -5.39
N ASP A 309 12.08 -28.85 -5.78
CA ASP A 309 10.64 -28.83 -5.47
C ASP A 309 10.42 -28.61 -3.96
N PRO A 310 9.77 -27.49 -3.56
CA PRO A 310 9.56 -27.18 -2.16
C PRO A 310 8.55 -28.10 -1.47
N LYS A 311 7.85 -28.99 -2.19
CA LYS A 311 6.83 -29.92 -1.67
C LYS A 311 5.78 -29.19 -0.83
N LEU A 312 5.02 -28.34 -1.48
CA LEU A 312 3.99 -27.53 -0.84
C LEU A 312 2.61 -28.18 -1.00
N ASP A 313 1.72 -27.94 -0.03
CA ASP A 313 0.28 -28.19 -0.18
C ASP A 313 -0.43 -27.08 -1.00
N ALA A 314 -1.75 -27.18 -1.09
CA ALA A 314 -2.57 -26.23 -1.86
C ALA A 314 -2.59 -24.81 -1.24
N GLU A 315 -2.24 -24.70 0.04
CA GLU A 315 -2.16 -23.46 0.80
C GLU A 315 -0.72 -22.91 0.86
N TYR A 316 0.20 -23.48 0.07
CA TYR A 316 1.63 -23.13 0.01
C TYR A 316 2.41 -23.40 1.31
N ARG A 317 1.96 -24.35 2.13
CA ARG A 317 2.69 -24.79 3.32
C ARG A 317 3.59 -25.96 3.00
N ALA A 318 4.80 -25.94 3.56
CA ALA A 318 5.76 -27.02 3.42
C ALA A 318 5.22 -28.33 4.02
N GLN A 319 5.23 -29.40 3.23
CA GLN A 319 4.87 -30.75 3.66
C GLN A 319 6.08 -31.46 4.30
N ALA A 320 5.81 -32.56 5.00
CA ALA A 320 6.84 -33.39 5.62
C ALA A 320 7.89 -33.87 4.60
N GLY A 321 9.17 -33.69 4.93
CA GLY A 321 10.29 -34.01 4.04
C GLY A 321 10.50 -32.97 2.94
N SER A 322 9.95 -31.77 3.11
CA SER A 322 10.24 -30.61 2.26
C SER A 322 11.71 -30.19 2.42
N PRO A 323 12.40 -29.78 1.33
CA PRO A 323 13.74 -29.25 1.43
C PRO A 323 13.81 -27.90 2.19
N LEU A 324 12.67 -27.27 2.47
CA LEU A 324 12.59 -26.00 3.22
C LEU A 324 12.79 -26.17 4.73
N GLU A 325 12.64 -27.39 5.25
CA GLU A 325 12.68 -27.68 6.68
C GLU A 325 14.01 -27.25 7.31
N GLY A 326 13.95 -26.32 8.27
CA GLY A 326 15.11 -25.81 9.00
C GLY A 326 16.06 -24.93 8.18
N LYS A 327 15.63 -24.43 7.02
CA LYS A 327 16.47 -23.64 6.10
C LYS A 327 16.18 -22.14 6.08
N GLY A 328 15.22 -21.65 6.86
CA GLY A 328 14.97 -20.22 6.94
C GLY A 328 16.11 -19.44 7.57
N ASP A 329 16.05 -18.13 7.35
CA ASP A 329 16.97 -17.14 7.84
C ASP A 329 17.04 -17.15 9.37
N PRO A 330 18.20 -17.46 9.98
CA PRO A 330 18.35 -17.51 11.43
C PRO A 330 18.27 -16.13 12.08
N GLU A 331 18.46 -15.05 11.32
CA GLU A 331 18.42 -13.67 11.82
C GLU A 331 17.02 -13.06 11.72
N PHE A 332 16.08 -13.71 11.04
CA PHE A 332 14.73 -13.21 10.80
C PHE A 332 13.67 -14.01 11.57
N GLY A 333 13.10 -13.47 12.65
CA GLY A 333 12.01 -14.13 13.39
C GLY A 333 12.06 -13.89 14.91
N VAL A 334 11.17 -14.55 15.66
CA VAL A 334 11.14 -14.45 17.13
C VAL A 334 12.39 -15.13 17.71
N PRO A 335 13.10 -14.55 18.71
CA PRO A 335 14.40 -15.04 19.20
C PRO A 335 14.45 -16.45 19.85
N THR A 336 13.41 -17.28 19.77
CA THR A 336 13.31 -18.54 20.52
C THR A 336 13.38 -19.78 19.63
N GLY A 337 14.59 -20.28 19.40
CA GLY A 337 14.92 -21.71 19.37
C GLY A 337 14.56 -22.55 18.13
N SER A 338 13.79 -22.03 17.18
CA SER A 338 13.52 -22.70 15.89
C SER A 338 13.91 -21.78 14.74
N PRO A 339 14.64 -22.26 13.72
CA PRO A 339 14.91 -21.48 12.52
C PRO A 339 13.58 -20.99 11.93
N SER A 340 13.61 -19.80 11.34
CA SER A 340 12.45 -19.22 10.69
C SER A 340 11.94 -20.12 9.56
N ARG A 341 10.65 -20.03 9.24
CA ARG A 341 10.04 -20.81 8.16
C ARG A 341 10.16 -20.04 6.85
N ILE A 342 10.47 -20.74 5.76
CA ILE A 342 10.38 -20.21 4.40
C ILE A 342 8.93 -20.34 3.93
N GLY A 343 8.34 -19.25 3.45
CA GLY A 343 6.97 -19.17 2.95
C GLY A 343 5.94 -18.73 3.99
N LEU A 344 4.67 -18.99 3.70
CA LEU A 344 3.54 -18.63 4.55
C LEU A 344 3.52 -19.49 5.84
N PRO A 345 3.08 -18.93 6.99
CA PRO A 345 3.04 -19.64 8.27
C PRO A 345 2.06 -20.83 8.35
#